data_AF-A0A9D1AMX3-F1
#
_entry.id   AF-A0A9D1AMX3-F1
#
_cell.length_a   1.000
_cell.length_b   1.000
_cell.length_c   1.000
_cell.angle_alpha   90.00
_cell.angle_beta   90.00
_cell.angle_gamma   90.00
#
_symmetry.space_group_name_H-M   'P 1'
#
loop_
_entity.id
_entity.type
_entity.pdbx_description
1 polymer ?
#
loop_
_entity_poly.entity_id
_entity_poly.type
_entity_poly.pdbx_seq_one_letter_code
_entity_poly.pdbx_strand_id
1 'polypeptide(L)' 'MERQLPIRYVDPEKTSERTFMETELFTYIGNFIATSVLNGIDDASWNAHLDQLQANQYDQWLQWYQDFLDKKF' A
#
# COMPACT_ATOMS: atom_id res chain seq x y z
N MET A 1 17.41 -6.04 13.75
CA MET A 1 15.99 -6.18 14.11
C MET A 1 15.17 -5.66 12.95
N GLU A 2 14.34 -6.49 12.34
CA GLU A 2 13.32 -6.03 11.41
C GLU A 2 12.47 -4.97 12.11
N ARG A 3 12.25 -3.82 11.45
CA ARG A 3 11.46 -2.71 12.01
C ARG A 3 10.00 -3.16 12.12
N GLN A 4 9.67 -3.84 13.22
CA GLN A 4 8.29 -4.18 13.53
C GLN A 4 7.55 -2.91 13.97
N LEU A 5 6.33 -2.73 13.46
CA LEU A 5 5.45 -1.64 13.89
C LEU A 5 5.14 -1.78 15.39
N PRO A 6 5.04 -0.67 16.15
CA PRO A 6 4.71 -0.72 17.57
C PRO A 6 3.34 -1.36 17.80
N ILE A 7 3.21 -2.24 18.79
CA ILE A 7 1.91 -2.81 19.18
C ILE A 7 1.17 -1.78 20.03
N ARG A 8 0.08 -1.24 19.51
CA ARG A 8 -0.82 -0.34 20.24
C ARG A 8 -2.25 -0.44 19.71
N TYR A 9 -3.20 0.01 20.54
CA TYR A 9 -4.59 0.11 20.10
C TYR A 9 -4.71 1.10 18.93
N VAL A 10 -5.57 0.74 17.99
CA VAL A 10 -6.00 1.55 16.86
C VAL A 10 -7.52 1.51 16.86
N ASP A 11 -8.14 2.67 16.69
CA ASP A 11 -9.58 2.76 16.57
C ASP A 11 -10.11 1.82 15.45
N PRO A 12 -11.21 1.07 15.67
CA PRO A 12 -11.84 0.26 14.64
C PRO A 12 -12.11 1.02 13.34
N GLU A 13 -12.52 2.29 13.40
CA GLU A 13 -12.77 3.11 12.21
C GLU A 13 -11.50 3.30 11.39
N LYS A 14 -10.38 3.60 12.05
CA LYS A 14 -9.07 3.73 11.41
C LYS A 14 -8.59 2.41 10.84
N THR A 15 -8.87 1.30 11.50
CA THR A 15 -8.55 -0.03 10.99
C THR A 15 -9.36 -0.34 9.73
N SER A 16 -10.66 -0.04 9.72
CA SER A 16 -11.54 -0.21 8.56
C SER A 16 -11.12 0.66 7.37
N GLU A 17 -10.74 1.92 7.61
CA GLU A 17 -10.19 2.82 6.59
C GLU A 17 -8.99 2.19 5.88
N ARG A 18 -8.03 1.66 6.65
CA ARG A 18 -6.85 0.99 6.10
C ARG A 18 -7.22 -0.26 5.30
N THR A 19 -8.06 -1.13 5.85
CA THR A 19 -8.46 -2.38 5.20
C THR A 19 -9.18 -2.12 3.87
N PHE A 20 -9.96 -1.05 3.78
CA PHE A 20 -10.58 -0.65 2.53
C PHE A 20 -9.54 -0.29 1.46
N MET A 21 -8.54 0.54 1.80
CA MET A 21 -7.44 0.88 0.89
C MET A 21 -6.64 -0.35 0.45
N GLU A 22 -6.34 -1.27 1.39
CA GLU A 22 -5.54 -2.46 1.13
C GLU A 22 -6.16 -3.41 0.09
N THR A 23 -7.50 -3.47 0.01
CA THR A 23 -8.21 -4.43 -0.83
C THR A 23 -7.88 -4.24 -2.32
N GLU A 24 -8.07 -3.03 -2.83
CA GLU A 24 -7.82 -2.72 -4.23
C GLU A 24 -6.32 -2.62 -4.52
N LEU A 25 -5.57 -1.97 -3.62
CA LEU A 25 -4.14 -1.76 -3.76
C LEU A 25 -3.36 -3.08 -3.87
N PHE A 26 -3.63 -4.05 -2.99
CA PHE A 26 -2.89 -5.31 -3.00
C PHE A 26 -3.35 -6.25 -4.11
N THR A 27 -4.61 -6.16 -4.53
CA THR A 27 -5.07 -6.84 -5.74
C THR A 27 -4.29 -6.34 -6.96
N TYR A 28 -4.15 -5.02 -7.10
CA TYR A 28 -3.39 -4.41 -8.17
C TYR A 28 -1.89 -4.81 -8.14
N ILE A 29 -1.23 -4.63 -6.98
CA ILE A 29 0.20 -4.95 -6.82
C ILE A 29 0.46 -6.44 -7.12
N GLY A 30 -0.41 -7.34 -6.62
CA GLY A 30 -0.29 -8.77 -6.89
C GLY A 30 -0.34 -9.10 -8.37
N ASN A 31 -1.28 -8.50 -9.11
CA ASN A 31 -1.40 -8.68 -10.56
C ASN A 31 -0.19 -8.12 -11.33
N PHE A 32 0.32 -6.95 -10.91
CA PHE A 32 1.52 -6.36 -11.50
C PHE A 32 2.74 -7.27 -11.30
N ILE A 33 2.96 -7.78 -10.08
CA ILE A 33 4.07 -8.70 -9.79
C ILE A 33 3.95 -9.98 -10.63
N ALA A 34 2.77 -10.61 -10.68
CA ALA A 34 2.56 -11.82 -11.46
C ALA A 34 2.88 -11.60 -12.95
N THR A 35 2.43 -10.48 -13.51
CA THR A 35 2.71 -10.09 -14.90
C THR A 35 4.21 -9.82 -15.12
N SER A 36 4.84 -9.14 -14.18
CA SER A 36 6.28 -8.81 -14.21
C SER A 36 7.15 -10.06 -14.19
N VAL A 37 6.77 -11.07 -13.41
CA VAL A 37 7.48 -12.35 -13.34
C VAL A 37 7.36 -13.12 -14.66
N LEU A 38 6.18 -13.11 -15.29
CA LEU A 38 5.94 -13.86 -16.52
C LEU A 38 6.54 -13.20 -17.77
N ASN A 39 6.46 -11.87 -17.85
CA ASN A 39 6.74 -11.13 -19.09
C ASN A 39 7.97 -10.22 -19.00
N GLY A 40 8.56 -10.06 -17.81
CA GLY A 40 9.48 -8.97 -17.53
C GLY A 40 8.78 -7.61 -17.45
N ILE A 41 9.55 -6.57 -17.17
CA ILE A 41 9.10 -5.17 -17.21
C ILE A 41 10.15 -4.31 -17.92
N ASP A 42 9.67 -3.25 -18.54
CA ASP A 42 10.44 -2.16 -19.13
C ASP A 42 10.12 -0.83 -18.42
N ASP A 43 10.81 0.24 -18.78
CA ASP A 43 10.61 1.55 -18.16
C ASP A 43 9.17 2.08 -18.35
N ALA A 44 8.52 1.76 -19.48
CA ALA A 44 7.17 2.20 -19.76
C ALA A 44 6.15 1.53 -18.82
N SER A 45 6.24 0.22 -18.65
CA SER A 45 5.40 -0.55 -17.72
C SER A 45 5.71 -0.22 -16.26
N TRP A 46 6.97 0.10 -15.93
CA TRP A 46 7.33 0.60 -14.60
C TRP A 46 6.70 1.96 -14.29
N ASN A 47 6.76 2.93 -15.22
CA ASN A 47 6.13 4.23 -15.01
C ASN A 47 4.60 4.12 -14.89
N ALA A 48 3.98 3.29 -15.74
CA ALA A 48 2.56 2.99 -15.62
C ALA A 48 2.22 2.36 -14.25
N HIS A 49 3.12 1.56 -13.68
CA HIS A 49 2.95 1.01 -12.35
C HIS A 49 2.91 2.08 -11.26
N LEU A 50 3.82 3.06 -11.32
CA LEU A 50 3.85 4.18 -10.39
C LEU A 50 2.56 5.02 -10.47
N ASP A 51 2.07 5.30 -11.68
CA ASP A 51 0.80 6.03 -11.87
C ASP A 51 -0.39 5.25 -11.28
N GLN A 52 -0.39 3.92 -11.45
CA GLN A 52 -1.44 3.09 -10.88
C GLN A 52 -1.36 2.98 -9.36
N LEU A 53 -0.16 3.00 -8.76
CA LEU A 53 -0.04 3.08 -7.29
C LEU A 53 -0.70 4.35 -6.76
N GLN A 54 -0.48 5.50 -7.40
CA GLN A 54 -1.13 6.76 -7.03
C GLN A 54 -2.64 6.68 -7.20
N ALA A 55 -3.12 6.11 -8.31
CA ALA A 55 -4.56 5.91 -8.55
C ALA A 55 -5.22 4.98 -7.53
N ASN A 56 -4.49 3.97 -7.02
CA ASN A 56 -4.96 2.98 -6.05
C ASN A 56 -4.63 3.37 -4.60
N GLN A 57 -4.54 4.67 -4.31
CA GLN A 57 -4.43 5.21 -2.95
C GLN A 57 -3.17 4.77 -2.17
N TYR A 58 -2.09 4.42 -2.87
CA TYR A 58 -0.85 3.96 -2.22
C TYR A 58 -0.27 5.00 -1.24
N ASP A 59 -0.30 6.27 -1.62
CA ASP A 59 0.23 7.36 -0.79
C ASP A 59 -0.62 7.57 0.47
N GLN A 60 -1.94 7.43 0.38
CA GLN A 60 -2.86 7.50 1.52
C GLN A 60 -2.63 6.31 2.46
N TRP A 61 -2.41 5.11 1.92
CA TRP A 61 -2.08 3.93 2.70
C TRP A 61 -0.74 4.11 3.44
N LEU A 62 0.28 4.68 2.80
CA LEU A 62 1.55 5.03 3.46
C LEU A 62 1.34 6.08 4.55
N GLN A 63 0.56 7.13 4.27
CA GLN A 63 0.28 8.19 5.23
C GLN A 63 -0.44 7.66 6.47
N TRP A 64 -1.33 6.68 6.32
CA TRP A 64 -1.99 6.02 7.46
C TRP A 64 -0.97 5.42 8.43
N TYR A 65 0.04 4.72 7.92
CA TYR A 65 1.10 4.16 8.77
C TYR A 65 2.00 5.25 9.35
N GLN A 66 2.27 6.32 8.61
CA GLN A 66 3.01 7.47 9.14
C GLN A 66 2.26 8.11 10.31
N ASP A 67 0.95 8.33 10.17
CA ASP A 67 0.08 8.87 11.22
C ASP A 67 -0.03 7.93 12.42
N PHE A 68 -0.01 6.62 12.17
CA PHE A 68 0.09 5.61 13.21
C PHE A 68 1.43 5.69 13.97
N LEU A 69 2.54 5.89 13.28
CA LEU A 69 3.85 6.06 13.93
C LEU A 69 3.96 7.39 14.68
N ASP A 70 3.33 8.44 14.14
CA ASP A 70 3.27 9.79 14.71
C ASP A 70 2.25 9.94 15.85
N LYS A 71 1.49 8.87 16.15
CA LYS A 71 0.46 8.83 17.20
C LYS A 71 -0.67 9.85 17.01
N LYS A 72 -1.08 10.10 15.77
CA LYS A 72 -2.18 11.04 15.46
C LYS A 72 -3.59 10.47 15.72
N PHE A 73 -3.67 9.14 15.82
CA PHE A 73 -4.83 8.36 16.25
C PHE A 73 -4.33 7.13 17.03
#